data_AF-A0A8C4TPP8-F1
#
_entry.id   AF-A0A8C4TPP8-F1
#
_cell.length_a   1.000
_cell.length_b   1.000
_cell.length_c   1.000
_cell.angle_alpha   90.00
_cell.angle_beta   90.00
_cell.angle_gamma   90.00
#
_symmetry.space_group_name_H-M   'P 1'
#
loop_
_entity.id
_entity.type
_entity.pdbx_description
1 polymer ?
#
loop_
_entity_poly.entity_id
_entity_poly.type
_entity_poly.pdbx_seq_one_letter_code
_entity_poly.pdbx_strand_id
1 'polypeptide(L)'
;MQHVMVLSSFVTSNTRNLLSSVYKDGNKYKELICNYLFVDAFIFKRRNTGPRVIWEACGLAAMYSLALVACVVAVSHCALAGKAKRCPSPGPLQHGKMDFLDLHYQSSLSFSCDPGYNLVGTRTSQCMADGKWSGTFPQCEPVTCAPPSLPEFGVLSYRRLKPGNISHFLDTIIFECVPPLALIGNETATCMANGNWSSIPECKVVTCPTPTGIENGFIEFAVRRTYHYNESVSFGCQSSYVLDGPKHSRCEKDGNWSTKPTCKGPCKIPVKKAVVLYNGEKKRVQNDLKEGIQHGETISFFCKNKEKSCAYTVAVPCVDGNLTLPACFKERGFFSSLVKKDPSDMKPCEDQE
;
A
#
# COMPACT_ATOMS: atom_id res chain seq x y z
N MET A 1 -87.72 -18.42 49.05
CA MET A 1 -88.33 -19.75 48.86
C MET A 1 -87.33 -20.63 48.08
N GLN A 2 -86.93 -21.75 48.70
CA GLN A 2 -86.34 -23.02 48.18
C GLN A 2 -85.05 -23.06 47.33
N HIS A 3 -83.93 -23.35 48.01
CA HIS A 3 -83.05 -24.56 47.97
C HIS A 3 -82.92 -25.52 46.73
N VAL A 4 -81.64 -25.79 46.36
CA VAL A 4 -80.94 -27.11 46.11
C VAL A 4 -80.54 -27.57 44.68
N MET A 5 -79.20 -27.63 44.45
CA MET A 5 -78.32 -28.61 43.73
C MET A 5 -78.55 -28.97 42.23
N VAL A 6 -77.60 -29.31 41.34
CA VAL A 6 -76.13 -29.59 41.34
C VAL A 6 -75.62 -29.73 39.88
N LEU A 7 -74.38 -29.28 39.63
CA LEU A 7 -73.36 -29.66 38.61
C LEU A 7 -73.78 -30.30 37.26
N SER A 8 -73.49 -29.62 36.15
CA SER A 8 -72.33 -29.93 35.29
C SER A 8 -72.26 -28.94 34.11
N SER A 9 -71.22 -28.14 34.13
CA SER A 9 -70.89 -27.09 33.19
C SER A 9 -69.64 -27.53 32.42
N PHE A 10 -69.51 -27.07 31.17
CA PHE A 10 -68.26 -26.93 30.41
C PHE A 10 -67.69 -28.28 29.93
N VAL A 11 -67.53 -28.54 28.63
CA VAL A 11 -66.60 -27.87 27.74
C VAL A 11 -67.07 -28.08 26.29
N THR A 12 -67.70 -27.07 25.69
CA THR A 12 -67.87 -26.97 24.22
C THR A 12 -67.79 -25.51 23.79
N SER A 13 -66.68 -24.84 24.07
CA SER A 13 -66.46 -23.48 23.54
C SER A 13 -65.01 -23.01 23.46
N ASN A 14 -64.00 -23.89 23.51
CA ASN A 14 -62.60 -23.43 23.43
C ASN A 14 -61.74 -24.06 22.32
N THR A 15 -62.33 -24.87 21.44
CA THR A 15 -61.61 -25.44 20.28
C THR A 15 -61.72 -24.62 19.00
N ARG A 16 -62.58 -23.58 18.95
CA ARG A 16 -62.68 -22.69 17.78
C ARG A 16 -61.79 -21.44 17.85
N ASN A 17 -61.39 -20.99 19.03
CA ASN A 17 -60.62 -19.73 19.14
C ASN A 17 -59.10 -19.92 19.08
N LEU A 18 -58.56 -21.12 19.36
CA LEU A 18 -57.13 -21.42 19.18
C LEU A 18 -56.73 -21.67 17.71
N LEU A 19 -57.69 -22.07 16.86
CA LEU A 19 -57.47 -22.27 15.42
C LEU A 19 -57.42 -20.98 14.61
N SER A 20 -57.87 -19.84 15.16
CA SER A 20 -57.80 -18.54 14.46
C SER A 20 -56.51 -17.76 14.71
N SER A 21 -55.75 -18.10 15.77
CA SER A 21 -54.50 -17.40 16.13
C SER A 21 -53.24 -17.97 15.47
N VAL A 22 -53.32 -19.15 14.83
CA VAL A 22 -52.16 -19.86 14.27
C VAL A 22 -52.00 -19.65 12.75
N TYR A 23 -52.89 -18.86 12.13
CA TYR A 23 -52.83 -18.56 10.69
C TYR A 23 -52.15 -17.22 10.32
N LYS A 24 -51.32 -16.68 11.22
CA LYS A 24 -50.41 -15.58 10.89
C LYS A 24 -49.04 -15.85 11.48
N ASP A 25 -48.03 -15.70 10.62
CA ASP A 25 -46.60 -15.87 10.84
C ASP A 25 -46.09 -17.32 10.83
N GLY A 26 -45.85 -17.78 9.60
CA GLY A 26 -45.16 -19.02 9.30
C GLY A 26 -43.70 -19.00 9.73
N ASN A 27 -43.25 -20.17 10.17
CA ASN A 27 -41.85 -20.55 10.40
C ASN A 27 -41.11 -19.82 11.52
N LYS A 28 -41.55 -20.04 12.76
CA LYS A 28 -40.67 -20.28 13.92
C LYS A 28 -41.43 -21.21 14.86
N TYR A 29 -40.74 -22.15 15.53
CA TYR A 29 -41.30 -23.27 16.32
C TYR A 29 -41.60 -24.58 15.59
N LYS A 30 -40.65 -25.06 14.78
CA LYS A 30 -40.47 -26.51 14.58
C LYS A 30 -39.44 -27.02 15.59
N GLU A 31 -39.80 -27.07 16.87
CA GLU A 31 -39.08 -27.94 17.84
C GLU A 31 -39.77 -28.18 19.19
N LEU A 32 -40.99 -27.67 19.45
CA LEU A 32 -41.59 -27.77 20.80
C LEU A 32 -42.74 -28.78 20.97
N ILE A 33 -43.08 -29.61 19.99
CA ILE A 33 -44.19 -30.57 20.11
C ILE A 33 -43.72 -32.01 19.89
N CYS A 34 -42.64 -32.40 20.56
CA CYS A 34 -42.32 -33.82 20.75
C CYS A 34 -42.20 -34.24 22.22
N ASN A 35 -42.24 -33.29 23.17
CA ASN A 35 -42.01 -33.57 24.60
C ASN A 35 -43.22 -33.33 25.52
N TYR A 36 -44.43 -33.04 24.99
CA TYR A 36 -45.60 -32.75 25.83
C TYR A 36 -46.62 -33.90 25.99
N LEU A 37 -46.42 -35.04 25.32
CA LEU A 37 -47.35 -36.20 25.41
C LEU A 37 -46.82 -37.37 26.25
N PHE A 38 -45.61 -37.25 26.78
CA PHE A 38 -45.06 -38.17 27.77
C PHE A 38 -44.74 -37.35 28.99
N VAL A 39 -45.64 -37.34 29.98
CA VAL A 39 -45.36 -37.25 31.43
C VAL A 39 -46.69 -36.95 32.16
N ASP A 40 -46.90 -37.75 33.20
CA ASP A 40 -47.91 -37.68 34.27
C ASP A 40 -49.31 -38.27 34.01
N ALA A 41 -49.87 -39.13 34.87
CA ALA A 41 -49.34 -40.01 35.91
C ALA A 41 -50.55 -40.83 36.39
N PHE A 42 -50.36 -42.13 36.53
CA PHE A 42 -51.14 -42.98 37.41
C PHE A 42 -51.16 -42.38 38.84
N ILE A 43 -52.35 -42.10 39.39
CA ILE A 43 -52.57 -42.10 40.85
C ILE A 43 -53.91 -42.82 41.13
N PHE A 44 -53.82 -44.13 41.36
CA PHE A 44 -54.93 -44.95 41.85
C PHE A 44 -54.81 -45.05 43.38
N LYS A 45 -55.72 -44.43 44.14
CA LYS A 45 -55.81 -44.61 45.60
C LYS A 45 -57.06 -45.42 45.95
N ARG A 46 -56.86 -46.64 46.46
CA ARG A 46 -57.88 -47.61 46.87
C ARG A 46 -58.78 -47.11 48.01
N ARG A 47 -60.07 -47.44 47.94
CA ARG A 47 -60.81 -48.07 49.06
C ARG A 47 -61.93 -48.99 48.54
N ASN A 48 -61.76 -50.29 48.82
CA ASN A 48 -62.72 -51.40 49.07
C ASN A 48 -64.23 -51.06 49.01
N THR A 49 -65.15 -51.85 48.42
CA THR A 49 -65.29 -53.32 48.33
C THR A 49 -66.32 -53.73 47.25
N GLY A 50 -66.08 -54.85 46.54
CA GLY A 50 -67.15 -55.71 45.98
C GLY A 50 -67.29 -55.75 44.44
N PRO A 51 -67.71 -56.88 43.83
CA PRO A 51 -67.13 -57.33 42.57
C PRO A 51 -68.10 -57.30 41.38
N ARG A 52 -67.62 -56.79 40.23
CA ARG A 52 -67.64 -57.44 38.89
C ARG A 52 -67.28 -56.40 37.82
N VAL A 53 -66.12 -56.63 37.23
CA VAL A 53 -65.41 -55.81 36.26
C VAL A 53 -65.87 -56.19 34.85
N ILE A 54 -66.65 -55.34 34.17
CA ILE A 54 -66.74 -55.28 32.69
C ILE A 54 -67.16 -53.86 32.28
N TRP A 55 -66.32 -52.83 32.46
CA TRP A 55 -66.53 -51.52 31.78
C TRP A 55 -65.24 -50.69 31.60
N GLU A 56 -64.05 -51.32 31.56
CA GLU A 56 -62.78 -50.60 31.31
C GLU A 56 -62.24 -50.72 29.86
N ALA A 57 -62.92 -51.46 28.97
CA ALA A 57 -62.43 -51.64 27.60
C ALA A 57 -62.80 -50.51 26.62
N CYS A 58 -63.85 -49.73 26.89
CA CYS A 58 -64.38 -48.76 25.92
C CYS A 58 -63.58 -47.44 25.89
N GLY A 59 -63.07 -46.99 27.04
CA GLY A 59 -62.23 -45.79 27.15
C GLY A 59 -60.80 -45.99 26.61
N LEU A 60 -60.20 -47.17 26.86
CA LEU A 60 -58.89 -47.52 26.33
C LEU A 60 -58.92 -47.71 24.80
N ALA A 61 -59.96 -48.33 24.24
CA ALA A 61 -60.11 -48.49 22.79
C ALA A 61 -60.34 -47.17 22.04
N ALA A 62 -61.08 -46.23 22.63
CA ALA A 62 -61.31 -44.90 22.05
C ALA A 62 -60.04 -44.03 22.08
N MET A 63 -59.26 -44.08 23.16
CA MET A 63 -57.96 -43.41 23.27
C MET A 63 -56.91 -44.04 22.34
N TYR A 64 -56.91 -45.36 22.18
CA TYR A 64 -56.05 -46.07 21.22
C TYR A 64 -56.42 -45.71 19.77
N SER A 65 -57.72 -45.55 19.47
CA SER A 65 -58.21 -45.16 18.15
C SER A 65 -57.86 -43.70 17.80
N LEU A 66 -57.99 -42.77 18.74
CA LEU A 66 -57.57 -41.37 18.54
C LEU A 66 -56.04 -41.23 18.44
N ALA A 67 -55.28 -41.99 19.22
CA ALA A 67 -53.82 -42.04 19.12
C ALA A 67 -53.36 -42.66 17.79
N LEU A 68 -54.01 -43.72 17.32
CA LEU A 68 -53.76 -44.31 16.00
C LEU A 68 -54.12 -43.35 14.86
N VAL A 69 -55.25 -42.63 14.95
CA VAL A 69 -55.62 -41.62 13.95
C VAL A 69 -54.63 -40.46 13.97
N ALA A 70 -54.23 -39.96 15.15
CA ALA A 70 -53.21 -38.91 15.27
C ALA A 70 -51.84 -39.39 14.73
N CYS A 71 -51.47 -40.65 14.97
CA CYS A 71 -50.24 -41.26 14.48
C CYS A 71 -50.29 -41.48 12.96
N VAL A 72 -51.40 -41.97 12.40
CA VAL A 72 -51.60 -42.11 10.95
C VAL A 72 -51.64 -40.75 10.27
N VAL A 73 -52.28 -39.75 10.88
CA VAL A 73 -52.28 -38.36 10.39
C VAL A 73 -50.89 -37.76 10.49
N ALA A 74 -50.14 -37.97 11.56
CA ALA A 74 -48.75 -37.51 11.71
C ALA A 74 -47.79 -38.22 10.75
N VAL A 75 -47.93 -39.53 10.55
CA VAL A 75 -47.17 -40.34 9.57
C VAL A 75 -47.53 -39.95 8.15
N SER A 76 -48.81 -39.63 7.88
CA SER A 76 -49.25 -39.11 6.58
C SER A 76 -48.73 -37.69 6.33
N HIS A 77 -48.73 -36.81 7.34
CA HIS A 77 -48.12 -35.49 7.26
C HIS A 77 -46.59 -35.56 7.15
N CYS A 78 -45.93 -36.55 7.76
CA CYS A 78 -44.49 -36.82 7.60
C CYS A 78 -44.17 -37.45 6.24
N ALA A 79 -45.04 -38.32 5.70
CA ALA A 79 -44.90 -38.88 4.36
C ALA A 79 -45.16 -37.82 3.26
N LEU A 80 -45.98 -36.82 3.56
CA LEU A 80 -46.19 -35.61 2.75
C LEU A 80 -45.16 -34.51 2.98
N ALA A 81 -44.28 -34.64 3.99
CA ALA A 81 -43.09 -33.80 4.13
C ALA A 81 -42.08 -34.26 3.06
N GLY A 82 -42.36 -33.87 1.80
CA GLY A 82 -41.51 -34.15 0.66
C GLY A 82 -40.06 -33.81 0.98
N LYS A 83 -39.13 -34.70 0.56
CA LYS A 83 -37.68 -34.49 0.67
C LYS A 83 -37.38 -33.03 0.32
N ALA A 84 -36.76 -32.29 1.25
CA ALA A 84 -36.43 -30.88 1.03
C ALA A 84 -35.70 -30.76 -0.31
N LYS A 85 -36.31 -30.08 -1.28
CA LYS A 85 -35.72 -29.97 -2.61
C LYS A 85 -34.43 -29.18 -2.49
N ARG A 86 -33.36 -29.77 -3.02
CA ARG A 86 -32.00 -29.23 -2.96
C ARG A 86 -31.63 -28.73 -4.35
N CYS A 87 -31.09 -27.53 -4.42
CA CYS A 87 -30.55 -26.99 -5.66
C CYS A 87 -29.22 -27.67 -6.04
N PRO A 88 -28.91 -27.75 -7.34
CA PRO A 88 -27.63 -28.28 -7.78
C PRO A 88 -26.49 -27.44 -7.20
N SER A 89 -25.36 -28.10 -6.92
CA SER A 89 -24.14 -27.39 -6.53
C SER A 89 -23.76 -26.41 -7.65
N PRO A 90 -23.56 -25.12 -7.35
CA PRO A 90 -23.12 -24.18 -8.37
C PRO A 90 -21.72 -24.59 -8.88
N GLY A 91 -21.51 -24.49 -10.20
CA GLY A 91 -20.18 -24.64 -10.81
C GLY A 91 -19.32 -23.40 -10.55
N PRO A 92 -17.99 -23.46 -10.76
CA PRO A 92 -17.09 -22.34 -10.46
C PRO A 92 -17.46 -21.08 -11.27
N LEU A 93 -17.41 -19.92 -10.60
CA LEU A 93 -17.56 -18.61 -11.23
C LEU A 93 -16.19 -18.16 -11.70
N GLN A 94 -16.01 -18.00 -13.01
CA GLN A 94 -14.74 -17.53 -13.56
C GLN A 94 -14.46 -16.10 -13.10
N HIS A 95 -13.24 -15.84 -12.62
CA HIS A 95 -12.83 -14.54 -12.07
C HIS A 95 -13.74 -14.02 -10.95
N GLY A 96 -14.24 -14.92 -10.11
CA GLY A 96 -15.10 -14.56 -9.00
C GLY A 96 -15.23 -15.65 -7.94
N LYS A 97 -16.00 -15.34 -6.90
CA LYS A 97 -16.25 -16.19 -5.73
C LYS A 97 -17.74 -16.26 -5.46
N MET A 98 -18.15 -17.38 -4.88
CA MET A 98 -19.52 -17.65 -4.49
C MET A 98 -19.57 -18.02 -3.03
N ASP A 99 -20.43 -17.35 -2.28
CA ASP A 99 -20.64 -17.58 -0.86
C ASP A 99 -22.04 -18.15 -0.64
N PHE A 100 -22.12 -19.32 -0.02
CA PHE A 100 -23.38 -19.97 0.40
C PHE A 100 -23.12 -20.86 1.61
N LEU A 101 -24.16 -21.06 2.42
CA LEU A 101 -24.10 -21.92 3.62
C LEU A 101 -24.63 -23.33 3.32
N ASP A 102 -25.70 -23.42 2.54
CA ASP A 102 -26.34 -24.66 2.14
C ASP A 102 -27.05 -24.51 0.78
N LEU A 103 -27.69 -25.59 0.33
CA LEU A 103 -28.30 -25.70 -1.00
C LEU A 103 -29.80 -26.06 -0.93
N HIS A 104 -30.44 -25.91 0.23
CA HIS A 104 -31.85 -26.27 0.42
C HIS A 104 -32.79 -25.17 -0.07
N TYR A 105 -34.07 -25.48 -0.20
CA TYR A 105 -35.11 -24.47 -0.45
C TYR A 105 -34.95 -23.23 0.46
N GLN A 106 -35.07 -22.03 -0.14
CA GLN A 106 -34.87 -20.70 0.46
C GLN A 106 -33.42 -20.30 0.77
N SER A 107 -32.43 -21.19 0.62
CA SER A 107 -31.01 -20.85 0.77
C SER A 107 -30.60 -19.80 -0.27
N SER A 108 -29.69 -18.90 0.12
CA SER A 108 -29.19 -17.81 -0.73
C SER A 108 -27.74 -18.05 -1.11
N LEU A 109 -27.46 -17.84 -2.40
CA LEU A 109 -26.14 -17.82 -3.00
C LEU A 109 -25.77 -16.37 -3.31
N SER A 110 -24.60 -15.92 -2.87
CA SER A 110 -24.08 -14.57 -3.15
C SER A 110 -22.86 -14.65 -4.05
N PHE A 111 -22.82 -13.80 -5.08
CA PHE A 111 -21.75 -13.75 -6.07
C PHE A 111 -20.89 -12.51 -5.86
N SER A 112 -19.58 -12.66 -6.00
CA SER A 112 -18.60 -11.57 -6.04
C SER A 112 -17.59 -11.82 -7.15
N CYS A 113 -17.07 -10.76 -7.78
CA CYS A 113 -16.02 -10.87 -8.78
C CYS A 113 -14.67 -10.50 -8.16
N ASP A 114 -13.59 -11.06 -8.72
CA ASP A 114 -12.22 -10.72 -8.35
C ASP A 114 -11.90 -9.26 -8.73
N PRO A 115 -10.93 -8.61 -8.05
CA PRO A 115 -10.51 -7.26 -8.40
C PRO A 115 -10.13 -7.14 -9.89
N GLY A 116 -10.67 -6.12 -10.55
CA GLY A 116 -10.51 -5.95 -12.00
C GLY A 116 -11.59 -6.62 -12.85
N TYR A 117 -12.63 -7.17 -12.23
CA TYR A 117 -13.81 -7.70 -12.90
C TYR A 117 -15.11 -7.11 -12.33
N ASN A 118 -16.05 -6.78 -13.21
CA ASN A 118 -17.37 -6.28 -12.89
C ASN A 118 -18.41 -7.41 -12.93
N LEU A 119 -19.30 -7.43 -11.94
CA LEU A 119 -20.39 -8.39 -11.88
C LEU A 119 -21.55 -7.93 -12.78
N VAL A 120 -21.78 -8.66 -13.87
CA VAL A 120 -22.87 -8.43 -14.83
C VAL A 120 -23.97 -9.46 -14.58
N GLY A 121 -25.12 -8.99 -14.10
CA GLY A 121 -26.28 -9.82 -13.73
C GLY A 121 -26.65 -9.69 -12.25
N THR A 122 -27.38 -10.67 -11.73
CA THR A 122 -27.91 -10.62 -10.36
C THR A 122 -26.85 -11.06 -9.34
N ARG A 123 -26.64 -10.25 -8.30
CA ARG A 123 -25.66 -10.53 -7.22
C ARG A 123 -26.06 -11.72 -6.33
N THR A 124 -27.34 -12.06 -6.29
CA THR A 124 -27.84 -13.16 -5.47
C THR A 124 -28.74 -14.10 -6.26
N SER A 125 -28.78 -15.37 -5.85
CA SER A 125 -29.74 -16.34 -6.34
C SER A 125 -30.30 -17.15 -5.18
N GLN A 126 -31.60 -17.42 -5.19
CA GLN A 126 -32.28 -18.17 -4.15
C GLN A 126 -32.70 -19.55 -4.67
N CYS A 127 -32.57 -20.57 -3.83
CA CYS A 127 -33.05 -21.90 -4.17
C CYS A 127 -34.58 -21.96 -4.07
N MET A 128 -35.25 -22.19 -5.19
CA MET A 128 -36.71 -22.16 -5.31
C MET A 128 -37.35 -23.51 -4.98
N ALA A 129 -38.68 -23.51 -4.81
CA ALA A 129 -39.46 -24.70 -4.41
C ALA A 129 -39.47 -25.82 -5.47
N ASP A 130 -39.02 -25.53 -6.69
CA ASP A 130 -38.81 -26.51 -7.77
C ASP A 130 -37.42 -27.16 -7.72
N GLY A 131 -36.55 -26.75 -6.80
CA GLY A 131 -35.17 -27.24 -6.68
C GLY A 131 -34.21 -26.59 -7.68
N LYS A 132 -34.55 -25.43 -8.24
CA LYS A 132 -33.69 -24.66 -9.14
C LYS A 132 -33.30 -23.33 -8.52
N TRP A 133 -32.14 -22.83 -8.92
CA TRP A 133 -31.71 -21.48 -8.59
C TRP A 133 -32.57 -20.44 -9.31
N SER A 134 -32.87 -19.34 -8.64
CA SER A 134 -33.64 -18.24 -9.21
C SER A 134 -32.80 -17.46 -10.22
N GLY A 135 -33.33 -17.28 -11.43
CA GLY A 135 -32.67 -16.51 -12.49
C GLY A 135 -31.41 -17.19 -13.05
N THR A 136 -30.63 -16.42 -13.81
CA THR A 136 -29.35 -16.85 -14.37
C THR A 136 -28.20 -16.38 -13.50
N PHE A 137 -27.14 -17.19 -13.41
CA PHE A 137 -25.92 -16.78 -12.71
C PHE A 137 -25.24 -15.61 -13.44
N PRO A 138 -24.64 -14.67 -12.69
CA PRO A 138 -23.95 -13.53 -13.29
C PRO A 138 -22.65 -13.95 -13.97
N GLN A 139 -22.09 -13.04 -14.77
CA GLN A 139 -20.76 -13.16 -15.35
C GLN A 139 -19.83 -12.07 -14.79
N CYS A 140 -18.55 -12.41 -14.64
CA CYS A 140 -17.51 -11.46 -14.27
C CYS A 140 -16.80 -10.98 -15.55
N GLU A 141 -17.05 -9.75 -15.95
CA GLU A 141 -16.45 -9.14 -17.15
C GLU A 141 -15.25 -8.26 -16.77
N PRO A 142 -14.17 -8.23 -17.57
CA PRO A 142 -12.98 -7.45 -17.24
C PRO A 142 -13.30 -5.95 -17.19
N VAL A 143 -12.80 -5.29 -16.15
CA VAL A 143 -12.84 -3.83 -16.03
C VAL A 143 -11.98 -3.22 -17.12
N THR A 144 -12.54 -2.23 -17.80
CA THR A 144 -11.86 -1.45 -18.83
C THR A 144 -11.93 0.04 -18.51
N CYS A 145 -10.85 0.75 -18.82
CA CYS A 145 -10.77 2.20 -18.78
C CYS A 145 -10.73 2.75 -20.21
N ALA A 146 -11.61 3.70 -20.50
CA ALA A 146 -11.52 4.51 -21.70
C ALA A 146 -10.26 5.40 -21.64
N PRO A 147 -9.72 5.87 -22.77
CA PRO A 147 -8.62 6.82 -22.77
C PRO A 147 -8.98 8.06 -21.94
N PRO A 148 -8.05 8.61 -21.13
CA PRO A 148 -8.35 9.81 -20.36
C PRO A 148 -8.71 10.96 -21.32
N SER A 149 -9.71 11.76 -20.95
CA SER A 149 -10.00 12.99 -21.67
C SER A 149 -8.84 13.96 -21.50
N LEU A 150 -8.16 14.27 -22.61
CA LEU A 150 -7.12 15.29 -22.61
C LEU A 150 -7.76 16.70 -22.62
N PRO A 151 -7.17 17.68 -21.92
CA PRO A 151 -7.58 19.07 -22.05
C PRO A 151 -7.49 19.52 -23.51
N GLU A 152 -8.45 20.34 -23.95
CA GLU A 152 -8.72 20.76 -25.33
C GLU A 152 -7.52 21.41 -26.08
N PHE A 153 -6.41 21.70 -25.38
CA PHE A 153 -5.27 22.46 -25.91
C PHE A 153 -3.95 21.67 -26.03
N GLY A 154 -3.97 20.33 -25.97
CA GLY A 154 -2.77 19.52 -26.27
C GLY A 154 -1.58 19.75 -25.33
N VAL A 155 -1.83 20.39 -24.19
CA VAL A 155 -0.85 20.73 -23.15
C VAL A 155 -0.31 19.49 -22.44
N LEU A 156 -1.12 18.45 -22.38
CA LEU A 156 -0.86 17.17 -21.75
C LEU A 156 -0.93 16.08 -22.84
N SER A 157 0.16 15.35 -23.01
CA SER A 157 0.23 14.17 -23.88
C SER A 157 0.45 12.92 -23.02
N TYR A 158 0.20 11.73 -23.55
CA TYR A 158 0.51 10.50 -22.84
C TYR A 158 0.95 9.39 -23.80
N ARG A 159 1.77 8.47 -23.30
CA ARG A 159 2.34 7.35 -24.06
C ARG A 159 1.93 6.00 -23.43
N ARG A 160 2.12 4.94 -24.21
CA ARG A 160 1.78 3.53 -23.88
C ARG A 160 0.29 3.17 -23.89
N LEU A 161 -0.49 3.75 -24.80
CA LEU A 161 -1.81 3.22 -25.11
C LEU A 161 -1.69 1.81 -25.70
N LYS A 162 -2.47 0.86 -25.15
CA LYS A 162 -2.63 -0.45 -25.78
C LYS A 162 -3.37 -0.31 -27.12
N PRO A 163 -3.06 -1.16 -28.11
CA PRO A 163 -3.79 -1.18 -29.38
C PRO A 163 -5.30 -1.31 -29.13
N GLY A 164 -6.10 -0.48 -29.79
CA GLY A 164 -7.56 -0.48 -29.64
C GLY A 164 -8.14 0.54 -28.65
N ASN A 165 -7.32 1.43 -28.06
CA ASN A 165 -7.78 2.51 -27.15
C ASN A 165 -8.54 2.03 -25.90
N ILE A 166 -8.31 0.79 -25.48
CA ILE A 166 -8.93 0.21 -24.28
C ILE A 166 -7.82 -0.27 -23.35
N SER A 167 -7.87 0.18 -22.10
CA SER A 167 -6.95 -0.25 -21.04
C SER A 167 -7.68 -1.14 -20.04
N HIS A 168 -7.01 -2.16 -19.52
CA HIS A 168 -7.53 -3.07 -18.50
C HIS A 168 -7.06 -2.66 -17.11
N PHE A 169 -7.70 -3.24 -16.08
CA PHE A 169 -7.29 -3.06 -14.69
C PHE A 169 -5.76 -3.20 -14.51
N LEU A 170 -5.16 -2.24 -13.78
CA LEU A 170 -3.72 -2.07 -13.52
C LEU A 170 -2.86 -1.64 -14.72
N ASP A 171 -3.43 -1.43 -15.89
CA ASP A 171 -2.70 -0.77 -16.97
C ASP A 171 -2.30 0.64 -16.57
N THR A 172 -1.13 1.07 -17.04
CA THR A 172 -0.57 2.38 -16.71
C THR A 172 -0.29 3.18 -17.97
N ILE A 173 -0.49 4.49 -17.87
CA ILE A 173 -0.11 5.48 -18.88
C ILE A 173 0.83 6.50 -18.25
N ILE A 174 1.75 7.03 -19.06
CA ILE A 174 2.67 8.10 -18.65
C ILE A 174 2.24 9.39 -19.31
N PHE A 175 2.09 10.44 -18.51
CA PHE A 175 1.82 11.78 -18.96
C PHE A 175 3.10 12.59 -19.17
N GLU A 176 3.07 13.46 -20.18
CA GLU A 176 4.14 14.39 -20.54
C GLU A 176 3.52 15.75 -20.87
N CYS A 177 4.08 16.83 -20.30
CA CYS A 177 3.67 18.20 -20.61
C CYS A 177 4.45 18.73 -21.81
N VAL A 178 3.79 19.55 -22.63
CA VAL A 178 4.47 20.29 -23.70
C VAL A 178 5.42 21.33 -23.08
N PRO A 179 6.70 21.39 -23.51
CA PRO A 179 7.62 22.44 -23.04
C PRO A 179 7.06 23.85 -23.31
N PRO A 180 7.23 24.81 -22.38
CA PRO A 180 8.02 24.76 -21.15
C PRO A 180 7.18 24.53 -19.87
N LEU A 181 6.07 23.77 -19.96
CA LEU A 181 5.16 23.56 -18.83
C LEU A 181 5.67 22.46 -17.90
N ALA A 182 5.49 22.66 -16.59
CA ALA A 182 5.82 21.67 -15.56
C ALA A 182 4.63 20.78 -15.25
N LEU A 183 4.87 19.47 -15.09
CA LEU A 183 3.89 18.49 -14.65
C LEU A 183 3.72 18.55 -13.12
N ILE A 184 2.50 18.81 -12.67
CA ILE A 184 2.10 18.91 -11.27
C ILE A 184 1.17 17.74 -10.94
N GLY A 185 1.63 16.86 -10.05
CA GLY A 185 0.93 15.61 -9.69
C GLY A 185 1.79 14.38 -9.96
N ASN A 186 1.15 13.23 -10.19
CA ASN A 186 1.82 12.00 -10.57
C ASN A 186 1.97 11.93 -12.10
N GLU A 187 3.17 11.58 -12.58
CA GLU A 187 3.43 11.38 -14.00
C GLU A 187 2.71 10.15 -14.57
N THR A 188 2.30 9.22 -13.71
CA THR A 188 1.58 8.00 -14.09
C THR A 188 0.13 8.03 -13.62
N ALA A 189 -0.77 7.50 -14.44
CA ALA A 189 -2.07 7.05 -13.98
C ALA A 189 -2.29 5.57 -14.25
N THR A 190 -3.03 4.94 -13.35
CA THR A 190 -3.34 3.51 -13.37
C THR A 190 -4.84 3.32 -13.54
N CYS A 191 -5.24 2.38 -14.40
CA CYS A 191 -6.64 1.98 -14.54
C CYS A 191 -7.11 1.23 -13.29
N MET A 192 -8.06 1.81 -12.57
CA MET A 192 -8.54 1.29 -11.28
C MET A 192 -9.72 0.33 -11.49
N ALA A 193 -10.06 -0.44 -10.44
CA ALA A 193 -11.15 -1.43 -10.48
C ALA A 193 -12.54 -0.82 -10.72
N ASN A 194 -12.70 0.51 -10.57
CA ASN A 194 -13.94 1.22 -10.87
C ASN A 194 -14.07 1.65 -12.34
N GLY A 195 -13.12 1.28 -13.21
CA GLY A 195 -13.12 1.67 -14.61
C GLY A 195 -12.63 3.09 -14.89
N ASN A 196 -12.13 3.80 -13.86
CA ASN A 196 -11.54 5.13 -14.00
C ASN A 196 -10.03 5.09 -13.82
N TRP A 197 -9.34 6.04 -14.45
CA TRP A 197 -7.93 6.31 -14.17
C TRP A 197 -7.76 6.90 -12.77
N SER A 198 -6.63 6.60 -12.13
CA SER A 198 -6.18 7.33 -10.94
C SER A 198 -5.95 8.82 -11.25
N SER A 199 -5.51 9.58 -10.25
CA SER A 199 -5.28 11.03 -10.38
C SER A 199 -4.49 11.41 -11.63
N ILE A 200 -5.09 12.25 -12.48
CA ILE A 200 -4.49 12.79 -13.70
C ILE A 200 -3.73 14.08 -13.33
N PRO A 201 -2.49 14.29 -13.80
CA PRO A 201 -1.71 15.48 -13.48
C PRO A 201 -2.15 16.72 -14.26
N GLU A 202 -1.74 17.89 -13.77
CA GLU A 202 -1.94 19.18 -14.42
C GLU A 202 -0.62 19.72 -14.96
N CYS A 203 -0.64 20.39 -16.11
CA CYS A 203 0.52 21.12 -16.61
C CYS A 203 0.39 22.61 -16.30
N LYS A 204 1.39 23.20 -15.64
CA LYS A 204 1.40 24.62 -15.24
C LYS A 204 2.63 25.34 -15.75
N VAL A 205 2.48 26.62 -16.03
CA VAL A 205 3.63 27.51 -16.25
C VAL A 205 4.35 27.68 -14.93
N VAL A 206 5.62 27.30 -14.88
CA VAL A 206 6.50 27.52 -13.73
C VAL A 206 7.66 28.40 -14.16
N THR A 207 7.97 29.39 -13.33
CA THR A 207 9.05 30.34 -13.55
C THR A 207 9.96 30.40 -12.35
N CYS A 208 11.27 30.48 -12.60
CA CYS A 208 12.28 30.62 -11.55
C CYS A 208 12.76 32.07 -11.41
N PRO A 209 13.22 32.48 -10.20
CA PRO A 209 13.78 33.79 -10.00
C PRO A 209 15.04 33.99 -10.86
N THR A 210 15.34 35.23 -11.22
CA THR A 210 16.60 35.54 -11.90
C THR A 210 17.78 35.02 -11.06
N PRO A 211 18.66 34.18 -11.62
CA PRO A 211 19.71 33.53 -10.86
C PRO A 211 20.70 34.58 -10.37
N THR A 212 21.01 34.53 -9.08
CA THR A 212 22.03 35.37 -8.47
C THR A 212 23.41 34.82 -8.79
N GLY A 213 24.39 35.71 -8.98
CA GLY A 213 25.80 35.31 -9.07
C GLY A 213 26.28 34.53 -7.83
N ILE A 214 27.40 33.85 -7.99
CA ILE A 214 28.11 33.15 -6.91
C ILE A 214 29.41 33.91 -6.60
N GLU A 215 29.82 33.89 -5.34
CA GLU A 215 31.05 34.56 -4.91
C GLU A 215 32.27 33.96 -5.64
N ASN A 216 33.19 34.82 -6.08
CA ASN A 216 34.36 34.45 -6.89
C ASN A 216 34.02 33.67 -8.18
N GLY A 217 32.79 33.83 -8.67
CA GLY A 217 32.34 33.22 -9.92
C GLY A 217 31.39 34.11 -10.71
N PHE A 218 30.81 33.52 -11.76
CA PHE A 218 29.96 34.21 -12.71
C PHE A 218 28.97 33.22 -13.37
N ILE A 219 27.96 33.77 -14.04
CA ILE A 219 27.03 33.00 -14.86
C ILE A 219 27.51 33.11 -16.31
N GLU A 220 27.71 31.98 -16.99
CA GLU A 220 28.35 31.93 -18.31
C GLU A 220 27.48 32.49 -19.46
N PHE A 221 26.14 32.50 -19.32
CA PHE A 221 25.20 32.84 -20.39
C PHE A 221 24.33 34.07 -20.09
N ALA A 222 23.80 34.68 -21.16
CA ALA A 222 22.98 35.89 -21.11
C ALA A 222 21.80 35.77 -20.12
N VAL A 223 21.68 36.79 -19.26
CA VAL A 223 20.60 36.93 -18.30
C VAL A 223 19.29 37.13 -19.06
N ARG A 224 18.36 36.17 -18.94
CA ARG A 224 16.99 36.30 -19.47
C ARG A 224 16.14 37.08 -18.48
N ARG A 225 15.07 37.72 -18.98
CA ARG A 225 14.06 38.38 -18.12
C ARG A 225 13.28 37.38 -17.27
N THR A 226 13.08 36.17 -17.79
CA THR A 226 12.28 35.13 -17.15
C THR A 226 12.87 33.78 -17.52
N TYR A 227 12.92 32.86 -16.55
CA TYR A 227 13.38 31.49 -16.75
C TYR A 227 12.21 30.54 -16.52
N HIS A 228 11.97 29.65 -17.47
CA HIS A 228 10.89 28.68 -17.39
C HIS A 228 11.37 27.30 -16.93
N TYR A 229 10.44 26.44 -16.53
CA TYR A 229 10.72 25.06 -16.15
C TYR A 229 11.63 24.36 -17.18
N ASN A 230 12.59 23.60 -16.65
CA ASN A 230 13.58 22.83 -17.40
C ASN A 230 14.64 23.65 -18.16
N GLU A 231 14.57 24.99 -18.15
CA GLU A 231 15.69 25.83 -18.59
C GLU A 231 16.84 25.78 -17.58
N SER A 232 18.08 25.88 -18.08
CA SER A 232 19.27 25.80 -17.25
C SER A 232 20.18 27.01 -17.41
N VAL A 233 20.88 27.35 -16.33
CA VAL A 233 22.02 28.27 -16.35
C VAL A 233 23.30 27.53 -16.00
N SER A 234 24.42 28.06 -16.46
CA SER A 234 25.75 27.50 -16.21
C SER A 234 26.56 28.48 -15.37
N PHE A 235 27.23 27.96 -14.35
CA PHE A 235 28.14 28.72 -13.52
C PHE A 235 29.59 28.48 -13.93
N GLY A 236 30.40 29.51 -13.77
CA GLY A 236 31.86 29.48 -13.90
C GLY A 236 32.51 30.15 -12.69
N CYS A 237 33.78 29.85 -12.46
CA CYS A 237 34.59 30.49 -11.44
C CYS A 237 35.61 31.44 -12.05
N GLN A 238 35.96 32.49 -11.32
CA GLN A 238 37.09 33.35 -11.67
C GLN A 238 38.39 32.54 -11.77
N SER A 239 39.39 33.10 -12.44
CA SER A 239 40.68 32.42 -12.61
C SER A 239 41.25 31.97 -11.27
N SER A 240 41.86 30.77 -11.22
CA SER A 240 42.39 30.08 -10.03
C SER A 240 41.39 29.49 -9.04
N TYR A 241 40.10 29.81 -9.13
CA TYR A 241 39.06 29.17 -8.33
C TYR A 241 38.53 27.92 -9.02
N VAL A 242 38.12 26.93 -8.23
CA VAL A 242 37.54 25.67 -8.71
C VAL A 242 36.06 25.59 -8.32
N LEU A 243 35.22 25.17 -9.25
CA LEU A 243 33.79 25.01 -9.00
C LEU A 243 33.55 23.76 -8.15
N ASP A 244 32.96 23.96 -6.98
CA ASP A 244 32.50 22.92 -6.07
C ASP A 244 30.98 22.76 -6.22
N GLY A 245 30.59 21.66 -6.87
CA GLY A 245 29.21 21.31 -7.18
C GLY A 245 28.89 21.30 -8.69
N PRO A 246 27.62 21.04 -9.06
CA PRO A 246 27.23 20.91 -10.46
C PRO A 246 27.35 22.24 -11.24
N LYS A 247 27.94 22.17 -12.43
CA LYS A 247 28.08 23.31 -13.36
C LYS A 247 26.75 23.91 -13.78
N HIS A 248 25.74 23.06 -14.00
CA HIS A 248 24.43 23.46 -14.47
C HIS A 248 23.41 23.46 -13.34
N SER A 249 22.62 24.51 -13.28
CA SER A 249 21.44 24.58 -12.42
C SER A 249 20.20 24.74 -13.28
N ARG A 250 19.18 23.93 -13.02
CA ARG A 250 17.95 23.81 -13.80
C ARG A 250 16.78 24.40 -13.02
N CYS A 251 15.87 25.08 -13.70
CA CYS A 251 14.62 25.54 -13.12
C CYS A 251 13.68 24.34 -12.88
N GLU A 252 13.37 24.06 -11.62
CA GLU A 252 12.56 22.92 -11.20
C GLU A 252 11.06 23.25 -11.13
N LYS A 253 10.25 22.21 -10.94
CA LYS A 253 8.78 22.32 -10.93
C LYS A 253 8.22 23.07 -9.72
N ASP A 254 9.03 23.26 -8.68
CA ASP A 254 8.70 24.05 -7.48
C ASP A 254 9.00 25.55 -7.65
N GLY A 255 9.57 25.95 -8.80
CA GLY A 255 9.96 27.33 -9.08
C GLY A 255 11.34 27.70 -8.53
N ASN A 256 12.13 26.73 -8.07
CA ASN A 256 13.49 26.95 -7.58
C ASN A 256 14.55 26.40 -8.53
N TRP A 257 15.78 26.89 -8.32
CA TRP A 257 16.96 26.38 -9.01
C TRP A 257 17.46 25.10 -8.33
N SER A 258 17.72 24.05 -9.12
CA SER A 258 18.14 22.74 -8.61
C SER A 258 19.38 22.79 -7.72
N THR A 259 20.34 23.67 -8.05
CA THR A 259 21.62 23.78 -7.36
C THR A 259 22.15 25.22 -7.36
N LYS A 260 22.98 25.55 -6.38
CA LYS A 260 23.79 26.77 -6.34
C LYS A 260 25.22 26.40 -5.94
N PRO A 261 26.12 26.17 -6.92
CA PRO A 261 27.49 25.74 -6.63
C PRO A 261 28.29 26.88 -5.98
N THR A 262 29.46 26.54 -5.43
CA THR A 262 30.38 27.53 -4.84
C THR A 262 31.73 27.49 -5.54
N CYS A 263 32.45 28.61 -5.54
CA CYS A 263 33.80 28.67 -6.07
C CYS A 263 34.79 28.63 -4.90
N LYS A 264 35.65 27.61 -4.89
CA LYS A 264 36.61 27.36 -3.82
C LYS A 264 37.98 27.86 -4.21
N GLY A 265 38.60 28.58 -3.27
CA GLY A 265 39.85 29.29 -3.51
C GLY A 265 41.08 28.36 -3.58
N PRO A 266 42.12 28.74 -4.33
CA PRO A 266 43.41 28.04 -4.31
C PRO A 266 44.12 28.28 -2.97
N CYS A 267 44.90 27.31 -2.51
CA CYS A 267 45.64 27.42 -1.27
C CYS A 267 47.07 27.87 -1.52
N LYS A 268 47.46 28.95 -0.82
CA LYS A 268 48.87 29.29 -0.66
C LYS A 268 49.48 28.37 0.38
N ILE A 269 50.65 27.81 0.07
CA ILE A 269 51.36 26.95 1.01
C ILE A 269 52.01 27.86 2.08
N PRO A 270 51.67 27.72 3.37
CA PRO A 270 52.07 28.67 4.41
C PRO A 270 53.51 28.44 4.91
N VAL A 271 54.47 28.25 3.99
CA VAL A 271 55.90 28.08 4.26
C VAL A 271 56.73 28.83 3.21
N LYS A 272 57.85 29.42 3.62
CA LYS A 272 58.76 30.14 2.71
C LYS A 272 59.68 29.20 1.95
N LYS A 273 60.17 28.12 2.58
CA LYS A 273 61.06 27.13 1.97
C LYS A 273 60.76 25.73 2.46
N ALA A 274 60.42 24.83 1.54
CA ALA A 274 60.23 23.41 1.82
C ALA A 274 60.37 22.58 0.54
N VAL A 275 60.78 21.32 0.70
CA VAL A 275 60.64 20.27 -0.32
C VAL A 275 59.43 19.43 0.07
N VAL A 276 58.53 19.20 -0.88
CA VAL A 276 57.24 18.51 -0.69
C VAL A 276 57.01 17.56 -1.85
N LEU A 277 56.14 16.56 -1.68
CA LEU A 277 55.65 15.74 -2.78
C LEU A 277 54.35 16.34 -3.31
N TYR A 278 54.32 16.57 -4.63
CA TYR A 278 53.14 17.04 -5.33
C TYR A 278 53.05 16.31 -6.66
N ASN A 279 51.91 15.66 -6.94
CA ASN A 279 51.71 14.77 -8.10
C ASN A 279 52.80 13.69 -8.23
N GLY A 280 53.25 13.13 -7.11
CA GLY A 280 54.28 12.08 -7.06
C GLY A 280 55.73 12.57 -7.22
N GLU A 281 55.95 13.86 -7.50
CA GLU A 281 57.27 14.43 -7.69
C GLU A 281 57.70 15.33 -6.52
N LYS A 282 59.02 15.34 -6.22
CA LYS A 282 59.58 16.31 -5.26
C LYS A 282 59.60 17.69 -5.89
N LYS A 283 58.85 18.63 -5.30
CA LYS A 283 58.79 20.04 -5.69
C LYS A 283 59.31 20.92 -4.56
N ARG A 284 59.94 22.04 -4.92
CA ARG A 284 60.36 23.09 -3.99
C ARG A 284 59.30 24.17 -3.93
N VAL A 285 58.71 24.38 -2.77
CA VAL A 285 57.59 25.34 -2.57
C VAL A 285 57.95 26.74 -3.10
N GLN A 286 59.14 27.24 -2.78
CA GLN A 286 59.62 28.56 -3.15
C GLN A 286 59.75 28.83 -4.67
N ASN A 287 59.89 27.77 -5.48
CA ASN A 287 60.23 27.88 -6.90
C ASN A 287 59.14 27.29 -7.79
N ASP A 288 58.72 26.07 -7.48
CA ASP A 288 57.89 25.24 -8.35
C ASP A 288 56.40 25.38 -8.03
N LEU A 289 56.04 25.85 -6.83
CA LEU A 289 54.65 25.99 -6.35
C LEU A 289 54.38 27.42 -5.85
N LYS A 290 54.92 28.43 -6.53
CA LYS A 290 54.76 29.86 -6.16
C LYS A 290 53.29 30.30 -6.15
N GLU A 291 52.51 29.80 -7.10
CA GLU A 291 51.08 30.10 -7.23
C GLU A 291 50.20 29.28 -6.27
N GLY A 292 50.79 28.36 -5.50
CA GLY A 292 50.08 27.46 -4.60
C GLY A 292 49.53 26.21 -5.30
N ILE A 293 48.47 25.65 -4.74
CA ILE A 293 47.74 24.49 -5.27
C ILE A 293 46.24 24.79 -5.31
N GLN A 294 45.51 24.17 -6.23
CA GLN A 294 44.08 24.35 -6.40
C GLN A 294 43.28 23.63 -5.31
N HIS A 295 42.04 24.06 -5.10
CA HIS A 295 41.11 23.37 -4.20
C HIS A 295 40.91 21.92 -4.62
N GLY A 296 40.94 21.00 -3.65
CA GLY A 296 40.83 19.56 -3.87
C GLY A 296 42.16 18.86 -4.17
N GLU A 297 43.20 19.61 -4.55
CA GLU A 297 44.54 19.05 -4.72
C GLU A 297 45.18 18.74 -3.35
N THR A 298 46.09 17.77 -3.35
CA THR A 298 46.77 17.30 -2.13
C THR A 298 48.28 17.41 -2.28
N ILE A 299 48.94 17.85 -1.20
CA ILE A 299 50.40 17.97 -1.13
C ILE A 299 50.92 17.21 0.09
N SER A 300 52.05 16.52 -0.04
CA SER A 300 52.60 15.75 1.07
C SER A 300 53.89 16.36 1.62
N PHE A 301 53.91 16.59 2.93
CA PHE A 301 55.08 17.12 3.64
C PHE A 301 55.94 15.99 4.19
N PHE A 302 57.26 16.15 4.13
CA PHE A 302 58.19 15.20 4.73
C PHE A 302 58.31 15.41 6.23
N CYS A 303 58.13 14.33 6.99
CA CYS A 303 58.28 14.27 8.43
C CYS A 303 59.35 13.26 8.82
N LYS A 304 60.06 13.53 9.92
CA LYS A 304 61.17 12.70 10.40
C LYS A 304 60.70 11.80 11.53
N ASN A 305 60.97 10.50 11.40
CA ASN A 305 60.96 9.58 12.53
C ASN A 305 62.36 9.58 13.17
N LYS A 306 62.46 10.03 14.43
CA LYS A 306 63.74 10.13 15.14
C LYS A 306 64.27 8.78 15.60
N GLU A 307 63.38 7.85 15.95
CA GLU A 307 63.74 6.52 16.48
C GLU A 307 64.38 5.67 15.38
N LYS A 308 63.74 5.61 14.21
CA LYS A 308 64.20 4.81 13.06
C LYS A 308 65.17 5.57 12.13
N SER A 309 65.46 6.84 12.42
CA SER A 309 66.29 7.72 11.58
C SER A 309 65.90 7.67 10.09
N CYS A 310 64.61 7.77 9.82
CA CYS A 310 63.99 7.71 8.49
C CYS A 310 62.97 8.85 8.31
N ALA A 311 62.44 9.00 7.09
CA ALA A 311 61.37 9.96 6.79
C ALA A 311 60.12 9.29 6.20
N TYR A 312 58.96 9.87 6.50
CA TYR A 312 57.67 9.51 5.94
C TYR A 312 56.97 10.78 5.46
N THR A 313 55.87 10.66 4.74
CA THR A 313 55.12 11.82 4.25
C THR A 313 53.71 11.87 4.80
N VAL A 314 53.22 13.10 5.05
CA VAL A 314 51.86 13.34 5.49
C VAL A 314 51.17 14.21 4.45
N ALA A 315 50.14 13.65 3.83
CA ALA A 315 49.31 14.30 2.83
C ALA A 315 48.36 15.31 3.48
N VAL A 316 48.27 16.50 2.90
CA VAL A 316 47.38 17.58 3.33
C VAL A 316 46.60 18.09 2.11
N PRO A 317 45.26 18.09 2.17
CA PRO A 317 44.43 18.63 1.10
C PRO A 317 44.33 20.16 1.17
N CYS A 318 44.17 20.80 0.02
CA CYS A 318 43.74 22.19 -0.08
C CYS A 318 42.22 22.30 0.04
N VAL A 319 41.76 22.97 1.10
CA VAL A 319 40.33 23.15 1.38
C VAL A 319 40.01 24.63 1.43
N ASP A 320 39.40 25.14 0.36
CA ASP A 320 38.89 26.52 0.25
C ASP A 320 39.90 27.60 0.69
N GLY A 321 41.04 27.65 0.02
CA GLY A 321 42.12 28.58 0.35
C GLY A 321 42.91 28.25 1.62
N ASN A 322 42.51 27.25 2.40
CA ASN A 322 43.17 26.83 3.62
C ASN A 322 43.96 25.53 3.45
N LEU A 323 45.20 25.53 3.92
CA LEU A 323 46.11 24.40 3.91
C LEU A 323 46.81 24.31 5.26
N THR A 324 46.44 23.29 6.05
CA THR A 324 46.91 23.13 7.42
C THR A 324 48.17 22.28 7.47
N LEU A 325 49.29 22.87 7.92
CA LEU A 325 50.55 22.13 8.03
C LEU A 325 50.44 20.97 9.03
N PRO A 326 51.02 19.80 8.72
CA PRO A 326 50.99 18.68 9.64
C PRO A 326 51.90 18.97 10.84
N ALA A 327 51.47 18.59 12.05
CA ALA A 327 52.18 18.92 13.29
C ALA A 327 53.64 18.41 13.34
N CYS A 328 53.95 17.36 12.58
CA CYS A 328 55.30 16.80 12.47
C CYS A 328 56.25 17.66 11.61
N PHE A 329 55.71 18.49 10.73
CA PHE A 329 56.49 19.35 9.85
C PHE A 329 57.09 20.53 10.63
N LYS A 330 58.34 20.86 10.33
CA LYS A 330 59.06 21.99 10.93
C LYS A 330 59.79 22.75 9.85
N GLU A 331 59.40 24.01 9.63
CA GLU A 331 60.09 24.88 8.68
C GLU A 331 61.53 25.15 9.16
N ARG A 332 62.47 25.10 8.23
CA ARG A 332 63.89 25.32 8.53
C ARG A 332 64.28 26.77 8.39
N GLY A 333 64.73 27.35 9.50
CA GLY A 333 65.49 28.60 9.49
C GLY A 333 66.91 28.43 8.95
N PHE A 334 67.53 29.54 8.53
CA PHE A 334 68.85 29.61 7.86
C PHE A 334 69.98 28.87 8.60
N PHE A 335 70.02 28.93 9.93
CA PHE A 335 71.06 28.25 10.73
C PHE A 335 70.84 26.74 10.87
N SER A 336 69.59 26.24 10.69
CA SER A 336 69.26 24.82 10.87
C SER A 336 69.62 23.95 9.67
N SER A 337 69.70 24.54 8.46
CA SER A 337 70.06 23.82 7.23
C SER A 337 71.52 23.39 7.18
N LEU A 338 72.40 24.04 7.96
CA LEU A 338 73.83 23.74 8.01
C LEU A 338 74.18 22.54 8.92
N VAL A 339 73.28 22.16 9.84
CA VAL A 339 73.60 21.22 10.93
C VAL A 339 72.78 19.92 10.86
N LYS A 340 71.60 19.91 10.23
CA LYS A 340 70.69 18.74 10.24
C LYS A 340 70.30 18.33 8.82
N LYS A 341 70.32 17.02 8.49
CA LYS A 341 69.79 16.48 7.22
C LYS A 341 68.29 16.71 7.09
N ASP A 342 67.83 17.18 5.95
CA ASP A 342 66.42 17.45 5.68
C ASP A 342 65.62 16.14 5.64
N PRO A 343 64.42 16.07 6.24
CA PRO A 343 63.55 14.90 6.07
C PRO A 343 63.35 14.51 4.60
N SER A 344 63.35 15.46 3.65
CA SER A 344 63.25 15.16 2.21
C SER A 344 64.43 14.37 1.64
N ASP A 345 65.58 14.40 2.31
CA ASP A 345 66.84 13.77 1.88
C ASP A 345 67.17 12.51 2.69
N MET A 346 66.30 12.14 3.63
CA MET A 346 66.42 10.92 4.42
C MET A 346 65.87 9.72 3.67
N LYS A 347 66.36 8.52 4.01
CA LYS A 347 65.76 7.27 3.51
C LYS A 347 64.30 7.14 3.98
N PRO A 348 63.40 6.59 3.14
CA PRO A 348 62.04 6.32 3.54
C PRO A 348 62.01 5.37 4.74
N CYS A 349 61.02 5.53 5.60
CA CYS A 349 60.73 4.53 6.63
C CYS A 349 60.19 3.28 5.93
N GLU A 350 60.82 2.13 6.15
CA GLU A 350 60.24 0.85 5.77
C GLU A 350 59.03 0.61 6.67
N ASP A 351 57.87 0.41 6.03
CA ASP A 351 56.69 -0.12 6.70
C ASP A 351 57.06 -1.54 7.14
N GLN A 352 57.19 -1.75 8.45
CA GLN A 352 57.31 -3.10 8.97
C GLN A 352 55.93 -3.72 8.85
N GLU A 353 55.82 -4.70 7.95
CA GLU A 353 54.71 -5.65 7.83
C GLU A 353 54.26 -6.22 9.18
#